data_AF-A0A1Q4ZFY3-F1
#
_entry.id   AF-A0A1Q4ZFY3-F1
#
_cell.length_a   1.000
_cell.length_b   1.000
_cell.length_c   1.000
_cell.angle_alpha   90.00
_cell.angle_beta   90.00
_cell.angle_gamma   90.00
#
_symmetry.space_group_name_H-M   'P 1'
#
loop_
_entity.id
_entity.type
_entity.pdbx_description
1 polymer ?
#
loop_
_entity_poly.entity_id
_entity_poly.type
_entity_poly.pdbx_seq_one_letter_code
_entity_poly.pdbx_strand_id
1 'polypeptide(L)'
;MLEAGSRTRSQPPPPAIVFEALTEPDRDPARPWLRLLDDEQSPQILQAKQPRLVVWSSLWPRRPDAQVRFDLMSDGGEGTQLRWTLLVAEPLPDPSLLGHLRKRLNELINANLRYTFGQ
;
A
#
# COMPACT_ATOMS: atom_id res chain seq x y z
N MET A 1 -9.06 3.79 15.37
CA MET A 1 -8.17 2.75 14.78
C MET A 1 -6.79 2.95 15.34
N LEU A 2 -6.06 1.85 15.60
CA LEU A 2 -4.68 1.85 16.07
C LEU A 2 -3.71 1.71 14.91
N GLU A 3 -2.56 2.37 15.01
CA GLU A 3 -1.45 2.15 14.07
C GLU A 3 -0.80 0.80 14.35
N ALA A 4 -1.03 -0.14 13.44
CA ALA A 4 -0.44 -1.46 13.44
C ALA A 4 0.93 -1.47 12.76
N GLY A 5 1.35 -0.42 12.07
CA GLY A 5 2.71 -0.29 11.55
C GLY A 5 2.80 0.70 10.40
N SER A 6 4.00 1.19 10.12
CA SER A 6 4.22 2.19 9.09
C SER A 6 5.62 2.04 8.49
N ARG A 7 5.76 2.31 7.19
CA ARG A 7 7.07 2.41 6.55
C ARG A 7 7.05 3.40 5.41
N THR A 8 8.15 4.16 5.31
CA THR A 8 8.40 5.10 4.23
C THR A 8 9.49 4.57 3.31
N ARG A 9 9.29 4.72 2.00
CA ARG A 9 10.33 4.50 0.99
C ARG A 9 10.14 5.47 -0.17
N SER A 10 11.23 5.88 -0.82
CA SER A 10 11.12 6.60 -2.09
C SER A 10 10.50 5.69 -3.16
N GLN A 11 9.87 6.30 -4.15
CA GLN A 11 9.45 5.70 -5.40
C GLN A 11 9.99 6.60 -6.52
N PRO A 12 10.54 6.02 -7.60
CA PRO A 12 11.13 6.80 -8.69
C PRO A 12 10.18 7.81 -9.37
N PRO A 13 8.91 7.48 -9.64
CA PRO A 13 8.04 8.39 -10.38
C PRO A 13 7.37 9.44 -9.47
N PRO A 14 6.78 10.50 -10.06
CA PRO A 14 6.15 11.57 -9.30
C PRO A 14 4.84 11.11 -8.64
N PRO A 15 4.34 11.85 -7.61
CA PRO A 15 3.20 11.40 -6.79
C PRO A 15 1.95 11.05 -7.58
N ALA A 16 1.69 11.75 -8.69
CA ALA A 16 0.53 11.48 -9.54
C ALA A 16 0.56 10.07 -10.17
N ILE A 17 1.74 9.58 -10.57
CA ILE A 17 1.91 8.26 -11.19
C ILE A 17 1.81 7.16 -10.12
N VAL A 18 2.41 7.37 -8.95
CA VAL A 18 2.27 6.43 -7.83
C VAL A 18 0.81 6.37 -7.35
N PHE A 19 0.12 7.51 -7.28
CA PHE A 19 -1.30 7.59 -6.94
C PHE A 19 -2.15 6.77 -7.93
N GLU A 20 -1.91 6.93 -9.23
CA GLU A 20 -2.61 6.18 -10.27
C GLU A 20 -2.37 4.68 -10.12
N ALA A 21 -1.12 4.24 -9.92
CA ALA A 21 -0.82 2.82 -9.71
C ALA A 21 -1.50 2.24 -8.46
N LEU A 22 -1.65 3.03 -7.39
CA LEU A 22 -2.36 2.62 -6.16
C LEU A 22 -3.89 2.62 -6.31
N THR A 23 -4.45 3.35 -7.26
CA THR A 23 -5.91 3.42 -7.49
C THR A 23 -6.35 2.50 -8.63
N GLU A 24 -5.45 2.19 -9.55
CA GLU A 24 -5.67 1.31 -10.70
C GLU A 24 -4.55 0.26 -10.80
N PRO A 25 -4.48 -0.71 -9.87
CA PRO A 25 -3.39 -1.69 -9.83
C PRO A 25 -3.33 -2.59 -11.08
N ASP A 26 -4.45 -2.77 -11.77
CA ASP A 26 -4.59 -3.63 -12.96
C ASP A 26 -4.48 -2.86 -14.28
N ARG A 27 -4.10 -1.57 -14.25
CA ARG A 27 -4.03 -0.71 -15.44
C ARG A 27 -3.08 -1.25 -16.51
N ASP A 28 -1.94 -1.81 -16.11
CA ASP A 28 -0.99 -2.46 -17.00
C ASP A 28 -0.97 -3.98 -16.73
N PRO A 29 -1.77 -4.77 -17.48
CA PRO A 29 -1.81 -6.22 -17.29
C PRO A 29 -0.49 -6.92 -17.66
N ALA A 30 0.43 -6.25 -18.37
CA ALA A 30 1.75 -6.80 -18.66
C ALA A 30 2.73 -6.62 -17.47
N ARG A 31 2.40 -5.75 -16.51
CA ARG A 31 3.22 -5.46 -15.32
C ARG A 31 2.41 -5.51 -14.03
N PRO A 32 1.79 -6.66 -13.68
CA PRO A 32 1.02 -6.78 -12.46
C PRO A 32 1.95 -6.74 -11.24
N TRP A 33 1.70 -5.79 -10.35
CA TRP A 33 2.44 -5.65 -9.09
C TRP A 33 1.65 -6.09 -7.86
N LEU A 34 0.32 -5.90 -7.88
CA LEU A 34 -0.59 -6.30 -6.81
C LEU A 34 -0.89 -7.80 -6.91
N ARG A 35 0.14 -8.62 -6.70
CA ARG A 35 0.05 -10.09 -6.76
C ARG A 35 -0.42 -10.61 -5.41
N LEU A 36 -1.71 -10.84 -5.26
CA LEU A 36 -2.35 -11.31 -4.03
C LEU A 36 -2.15 -12.82 -3.85
N LEU A 37 -2.05 -13.26 -2.59
CA LEU A 37 -2.07 -14.67 -2.21
C LEU A 37 -3.50 -15.22 -2.16
N ASP A 38 -3.65 -16.54 -2.07
CA ASP A 38 -4.97 -17.22 -2.04
C ASP A 38 -5.84 -16.81 -0.82
N ASP A 39 -5.23 -16.33 0.25
CA ASP A 39 -5.90 -15.84 1.46
C ASP A 39 -5.97 -14.30 1.53
N GLU A 40 -5.68 -13.62 0.43
CA GLU A 40 -5.78 -12.16 0.28
C GLU A 40 -6.89 -11.78 -0.70
N GLN A 41 -7.36 -10.53 -0.60
CA GLN A 41 -8.40 -9.98 -1.46
C GLN A 41 -7.96 -8.64 -2.05
N SER A 42 -8.52 -8.30 -3.22
CA SER A 42 -8.31 -6.99 -3.81
C SER A 42 -8.89 -5.90 -2.92
N PRO A 43 -8.13 -4.82 -2.67
CA PRO A 43 -8.60 -3.72 -1.85
C PRO A 43 -9.65 -2.90 -2.62
N GLN A 44 -10.64 -2.40 -1.90
CA GLN A 44 -11.50 -1.31 -2.36
C GLN A 44 -10.89 0.02 -1.94
N ILE A 45 -11.05 1.05 -2.77
CA ILE A 45 -10.63 2.41 -2.40
C ILE A 45 -11.68 3.01 -1.46
N LEU A 46 -11.31 3.19 -0.20
CA LEU A 46 -12.16 3.84 0.81
C LEU A 46 -12.07 5.37 0.74
N GLN A 47 -10.89 5.88 0.38
CA GLN A 47 -10.66 7.32 0.20
C GLN A 47 -9.53 7.56 -0.80
N ALA A 48 -9.68 8.56 -1.65
CA ALA A 48 -8.61 9.01 -2.54
C ALA A 48 -8.64 10.55 -2.65
N LYS A 49 -7.48 11.19 -2.42
CA LYS A 49 -7.28 12.64 -2.63
C LYS A 49 -6.02 12.83 -3.45
N GLN A 50 -6.20 13.09 -4.74
CA GLN A 50 -5.09 13.17 -5.68
C GLN A 50 -4.16 14.36 -5.38
N PRO A 51 -2.82 14.20 -5.55
CA PRO A 51 -2.06 12.95 -5.65
C PRO A 51 -1.57 12.45 -4.27
N ARG A 52 -2.11 12.97 -3.16
CA ARG A 52 -1.46 12.93 -1.83
C ARG A 52 -1.88 11.77 -0.94
N LEU A 53 -3.05 11.19 -1.15
CA LEU A 53 -3.64 10.21 -0.22
C LEU A 53 -4.44 9.16 -0.95
N VAL A 54 -4.18 7.89 -0.64
CA VAL A 54 -5.05 6.75 -0.96
C VAL A 54 -5.29 5.96 0.33
N VAL A 55 -6.52 5.50 0.55
CA VAL A 55 -6.85 4.59 1.64
C VAL A 55 -7.54 3.38 1.05
N TRP A 56 -6.95 2.22 1.28
CA TRP A 56 -7.48 0.93 0.90
C TRP A 56 -8.25 0.29 2.05
N SER A 57 -9.27 -0.48 1.70
CA SER A 57 -9.86 -1.48 2.58
C SER A 57 -8.85 -2.60 2.87
N SER A 58 -9.24 -3.53 3.74
CA SER A 58 -8.38 -4.66 4.08
C SER A 58 -8.05 -5.51 2.86
N LEU A 59 -6.79 -5.96 2.82
CA LEU A 59 -6.31 -7.01 1.92
C LEU A 59 -6.57 -8.42 2.49
N TRP A 60 -6.97 -8.53 3.76
CA TRP A 60 -7.04 -9.81 4.47
C TRP A 60 -8.46 -10.05 4.98
N PRO A 61 -9.18 -11.06 4.46
CA PRO A 61 -10.50 -11.45 4.95
C PRO A 61 -10.52 -11.75 6.46
N ARG A 62 -9.40 -12.19 7.03
CA ARG A 62 -9.26 -12.48 8.47
C ARG A 62 -9.14 -11.22 9.36
N ARG A 63 -8.84 -10.06 8.78
CA ARG A 63 -8.87 -8.74 9.45
C ARG A 63 -9.61 -7.76 8.56
N PRO A 64 -10.94 -7.90 8.39
CA PRO A 64 -11.72 -7.06 7.50
C PRO A 64 -11.77 -5.59 7.96
N ASP A 65 -11.44 -5.35 9.23
CA ASP A 65 -11.31 -4.02 9.84
C ASP A 65 -10.04 -3.28 9.43
N ALA A 66 -9.04 -3.98 8.89
CA ALA A 66 -7.78 -3.35 8.54
C ALA A 66 -7.96 -2.34 7.40
N GLN A 67 -7.19 -1.26 7.45
CA GLN A 67 -7.10 -0.28 6.38
C GLN A 67 -5.63 0.03 6.12
N VAL A 68 -5.29 0.28 4.85
CA VAL A 68 -3.94 0.68 4.46
C VAL A 68 -4.01 2.10 3.94
N ARG A 69 -3.42 3.03 4.69
CA ARG A 69 -3.30 4.42 4.30
C ARG A 69 -1.97 4.64 3.60
N PHE A 70 -2.02 5.29 2.45
CA PHE A 70 -0.86 5.74 1.69
C PHE A 70 -0.79 7.26 1.70
N ASP A 71 0.31 7.80 2.21
CA ASP A 71 0.64 9.21 2.10
C ASP A 71 1.74 9.38 1.04
N LEU A 72 1.49 10.26 0.07
CA LEU A 72 2.36 10.52 -1.06
C LEU A 72 2.83 11.97 -1.00
N MET A 73 4.14 12.16 -0.86
CA MET A 73 4.78 13.48 -0.87
C MET A 73 5.83 13.52 -1.98
N SER A 74 6.07 14.68 -2.58
CA SER A 74 7.26 14.85 -3.42
C SER A 74 8.50 14.68 -2.54
N ASP A 75 9.54 14.04 -3.07
CA ASP A 75 10.83 13.92 -2.38
C ASP A 75 11.74 15.16 -2.56
N GLY A 76 11.22 16.22 -3.19
CA GLY A 76 11.97 17.43 -3.56
C GLY A 76 12.58 17.37 -4.96
N GLY A 77 12.51 16.22 -5.65
CA GLY A 77 12.85 16.05 -7.06
C GLY A 77 11.66 15.53 -7.86
N GLU A 78 11.93 14.62 -8.80
CA GLU A 78 10.90 13.98 -9.65
C GLU A 78 10.25 12.75 -8.99
N GLY A 79 10.71 12.36 -7.80
CA GLY A 79 10.27 11.16 -7.10
C GLY A 79 9.18 11.41 -6.06
N THR A 80 8.71 10.30 -5.49
CA THR A 80 7.71 10.29 -4.42
C THR A 80 8.27 9.68 -3.17
N GLN A 81 8.15 10.36 -2.04
CA GLN A 81 8.25 9.73 -0.74
C GLN A 81 6.90 9.10 -0.37
N LEU A 82 6.79 7.78 -0.55
CA LEU A 82 5.59 7.00 -0.26
C LEU A 82 5.69 6.42 1.15
N ARG A 83 4.70 6.73 1.98
CA ARG A 83 4.50 6.09 3.29
C ARG A 83 3.24 5.26 3.25
N TRP A 84 3.34 3.98 3.58
CA TRP A 84 2.16 3.18 3.93
C TRP A 84 2.03 3.09 5.44
N THR A 85 0.80 3.12 5.94
CA THR A 85 0.45 2.95 7.35
C THR A 85 -0.71 1.96 7.45
N LEU A 86 -0.48 0.86 8.15
CA LEU A 86 -1.48 -0.16 8.46
C LEU A 86 -2.26 0.27 9.71
N LEU A 87 -3.57 0.43 9.56
CA LEU A 87 -4.50 0.79 10.62
C LEU A 87 -5.42 -0.40 10.91
N VAL A 88 -5.67 -0.68 12.18
CA VAL A 88 -6.56 -1.78 12.59
C VAL A 88 -7.47 -1.34 13.74
N ALA A 89 -8.62 -2.00 13.91
CA ALA A 89 -9.44 -1.87 15.10
C ALA A 89 -8.82 -2.62 16.28
N GLU A 90 -9.22 -2.27 17.50
CA GLU A 90 -8.85 -3.03 18.69
C GLU A 90 -9.53 -4.41 18.69
N PRO A 91 -8.85 -5.46 19.19
CA PRO A 91 -7.47 -5.46 19.67
C PRO A 91 -6.44 -5.52 18.54
N LEU A 92 -5.22 -5.06 18.83
CA LEU A 92 -4.08 -5.30 17.94
C LEU A 92 -3.92 -6.82 17.70
N PRO A 93 -3.59 -7.24 16.46
CA PRO A 93 -3.18 -8.60 16.18
C PRO A 93 -1.99 -9.02 17.06
N ASP A 94 -1.84 -10.33 17.27
CA ASP A 94 -0.65 -10.86 17.92
C ASP A 94 0.62 -10.47 17.13
N PRO A 95 1.81 -10.44 17.78
CA PRO A 95 3.04 -10.00 17.13
C PRO A 95 3.42 -10.78 15.87
N SER A 96 3.05 -12.07 15.76
CA SER A 96 3.38 -12.90 14.60
C SER A 96 2.55 -12.47 13.39
N LEU A 97 1.22 -12.39 13.55
CA LEU A 97 0.33 -11.89 12.50
C LEU A 97 0.69 -10.46 12.11
N LEU A 98 0.95 -9.59 13.08
CA LEU A 98 1.34 -8.21 12.83
C LEU A 98 2.63 -8.10 12.01
N GLY A 99 3.62 -8.93 12.33
CA GLY A 99 4.87 -9.04 11.55
C GLY A 99 4.62 -9.49 10.12
N HIS A 100 3.73 -10.49 9.93
CA HIS A 100 3.33 -10.97 8.62
C HIS A 100 2.68 -9.87 7.76
N LEU A 101 1.67 -9.17 8.29
CA LEU A 101 0.96 -8.09 7.56
C LEU A 101 1.91 -6.98 7.11
N ARG A 102 2.82 -6.55 8.01
CA ARG A 102 3.83 -5.51 7.71
C ARG A 102 4.82 -5.97 6.65
N LYS A 103 5.30 -7.22 6.73
CA LYS A 103 6.20 -7.80 5.74
C LYS A 103 5.54 -7.84 4.37
N ARG A 104 4.27 -8.23 4.33
CA ARG A 104 3.50 -8.34 3.11
C ARG A 104 3.27 -7.00 2.41
N LEU A 105 2.89 -5.96 3.16
CA LEU A 105 2.80 -4.60 2.62
C LEU A 105 4.13 -4.10 2.07
N ASN A 106 5.25 -4.43 2.73
CA ASN A 106 6.56 -4.10 2.21
C ASN A 106 6.87 -4.79 0.88
N GLU A 107 6.50 -6.05 0.73
CA GLU A 107 6.69 -6.77 -0.51
C GLU A 107 5.86 -6.15 -1.65
N LEU A 108 4.55 -5.96 -1.44
CA LEU A 108 3.67 -5.40 -2.47
C LEU A 108 4.09 -3.98 -2.88
N ILE A 109 4.36 -3.11 -1.91
CA ILE A 109 4.52 -1.67 -2.15
C ILE A 109 5.99 -1.27 -2.38
N ASN A 110 6.90 -1.82 -1.58
CA ASN A 110 8.30 -1.42 -1.60
C ASN A 110 9.18 -2.33 -2.46
N ALA A 111 8.65 -3.48 -2.93
CA ALA A 111 9.29 -4.30 -3.95
C ALA A 111 8.45 -4.30 -5.24
N ASN A 112 7.29 -4.95 -5.27
CA ASN A 112 6.57 -5.22 -6.53
C ASN A 112 6.17 -3.94 -7.28
N LEU A 113 5.51 -2.99 -6.61
CA LEU A 113 5.13 -1.71 -7.21
C LEU A 113 6.36 -0.92 -7.67
N ARG A 114 7.43 -0.96 -6.88
CA ARG A 114 8.67 -0.26 -7.24
C ARG A 114 9.32 -0.86 -8.50
N TYR A 115 9.29 -2.19 -8.64
CA TYR A 115 9.79 -2.90 -9.82
C TYR A 115 9.06 -2.51 -11.10
N THR A 116 7.76 -2.19 -11.05
CA THR A 116 7.02 -1.77 -12.26
C THR A 116 7.47 -0.42 -12.80
N PHE A 117 8.14 0.39 -11.98
CA PHE A 117 8.76 1.66 -12.38
C PHE A 117 10.19 1.51 -12.91
N GLY A 118 10.68 0.28 -13.12
CA GLY A 118 11.98 0.01 -13.76
C GLY A 118 13.19 0.04 -12.82
N GLN A 119 13.01 -0.26 -11.53
CA GLN A 119 14.06 -0.41 -10.51
C GLN A 119 14.11 -1.84 -10.01
#